data_AF-A0A7Y2TL75-F1
#
_entry.id   AF-A0A7Y2TL75-F1
#
_cell.length_a   1.000
_cell.length_b   1.000
_cell.length_c   1.000
_cell.angle_alpha   90.00
_cell.angle_beta   90.00
_cell.angle_gamma   90.00
#
_symmetry.space_group_name_H-M   'P 1'
#
loop_
_entity.id
_entity.type
_entity.pdbx_description
1 polymer ?
#
loop_
_entity_poly.entity_id
_entity_poly.type
_entity_poly.pdbx_seq_one_letter_code
_entity_poly.pdbx_strand_id
1 'polypeptide(L)'
;MDKLKLIIKREFLAKVKNKSFIILTVLSPLLMVGLFSLIIFLNQKNSEEIRKVAFVDESEQLSMVFEDTKGIKYVNLTELGLDEAKNKTREFYYGLIYIPKNDSLKDLSKGIQFYSEDAPSLSLLSEIENKLEKKIRNLKIEKLQVDVQKIKEAETDVDILTENFSGEKSSKIGSILRMAAGGGFGYLIFMFIIIYGTSVMRSVIEEKTSRIIEVIISSVKPFQLMLGKIVGNALAGILQFIIWMISAGFLLFVITSIFGIEAASSSSSIGQMNPEAVQQ
;
A
#
# COMPACT_ATOMS: atom_id res chain seq x y z
N MET A 1 -6.51 9.99 -49.26
CA MET A 1 -6.25 9.76 -47.81
C MET A 1 -7.21 10.55 -46.92
N ASP A 2 -7.97 11.50 -47.47
CA ASP A 2 -8.83 12.42 -46.72
C ASP A 2 -10.03 11.75 -46.04
N LYS A 3 -10.59 10.69 -46.65
CA LYS A 3 -11.70 9.93 -46.07
C LYS A 3 -11.32 9.26 -44.74
N LEU A 4 -10.11 8.71 -44.63
CA LEU A 4 -9.61 8.10 -43.39
C LEU A 4 -9.48 9.14 -42.27
N LYS A 5 -8.90 10.31 -42.58
CA LYS A 5 -8.74 11.41 -41.62
C LYS A 5 -10.08 11.93 -41.12
N LEU A 6 -11.08 12.02 -42.00
CA LEU A 6 -12.45 12.41 -41.63
C LEU A 6 -13.10 11.39 -40.69
N ILE A 7 -12.94 10.09 -40.96
CA ILE A 7 -13.44 9.03 -40.08
C ILE A 7 -12.77 9.11 -38.71
N ILE A 8 -11.44 9.23 -38.65
CA ILE A 8 -10.70 9.36 -37.37
C ILE A 8 -11.24 10.55 -36.56
N LYS A 9 -11.42 11.72 -37.20
CA LYS A 9 -11.93 12.92 -36.54
C LYS A 9 -13.35 12.71 -36.02
N ARG A 10 -14.22 12.06 -36.80
CA ARG A 10 -15.60 11.73 -36.39
C ARG A 10 -15.60 10.83 -35.16
N GLU A 11 -14.86 9.73 -35.21
CA GLU A 11 -14.79 8.75 -34.12
C GLU A 11 -14.21 9.35 -32.84
N PHE A 12 -13.11 10.10 -32.96
CA PHE A 12 -12.53 10.84 -31.85
C PHE A 12 -13.52 11.81 -31.20
N LEU A 13 -14.19 12.65 -32.00
CA LEU A 13 -15.17 13.61 -31.49
C LEU A 13 -16.39 12.91 -30.88
N ALA A 14 -16.87 11.82 -31.48
CA ALA A 14 -17.97 11.02 -30.93
C ALA A 14 -17.61 10.46 -29.55
N LYS A 15 -16.35 10.02 -29.36
CA LYS A 15 -15.88 9.50 -28.07
C LYS A 15 -15.68 10.62 -27.04
N VAL A 16 -14.97 11.68 -27.38
CA VAL A 16 -14.63 12.77 -26.44
C VAL A 16 -15.87 13.57 -26.02
N LYS A 17 -16.87 13.71 -26.89
CA LYS A 17 -18.15 14.38 -26.56
C LYS A 17 -19.14 13.48 -25.83
N ASN A 18 -18.85 12.19 -25.67
CA ASN A 18 -19.75 11.29 -24.94
C ASN A 18 -19.79 11.70 -23.47
N LYS A 19 -20.99 11.90 -22.91
CA LYS A 19 -21.19 12.26 -21.50
C LYS A 19 -20.47 11.29 -20.57
N SER A 20 -20.54 9.99 -20.85
CA SER A 20 -19.86 8.98 -20.03
C SER A 20 -18.34 9.11 -20.07
N PHE A 21 -17.76 9.48 -21.22
CA PHE A 21 -16.32 9.71 -21.34
C PHE A 21 -15.90 10.93 -20.52
N ILE A 22 -16.62 12.05 -20.65
CA ILE A 22 -16.31 13.29 -19.91
C ILE A 22 -16.44 13.07 -18.40
N ILE A 23 -17.56 12.47 -17.97
CA ILE A 23 -17.81 12.17 -16.55
C ILE A 23 -16.71 11.29 -16.00
N LEU A 24 -16.42 10.15 -16.66
CA LEU A 24 -15.41 9.21 -16.15
C LEU A 24 -13.99 9.81 -16.15
N THR A 25 -13.66 10.62 -17.14
CA THR A 25 -12.34 11.26 -17.26
C THR A 25 -12.09 12.27 -16.14
N VAL A 26 -13.10 13.07 -15.76
CA VAL A 26 -12.97 14.11 -14.73
C VAL A 26 -13.23 13.57 -13.33
N LEU A 27 -14.22 12.67 -13.19
CA LEU A 27 -14.63 12.10 -11.90
C LEU A 27 -13.56 11.18 -11.32
N SER A 28 -12.82 10.43 -12.16
CA SER A 28 -11.80 9.49 -11.69
C SER A 28 -10.67 10.17 -10.90
N PRO A 29 -9.99 11.22 -11.41
CA PRO A 29 -9.01 11.98 -10.62
C PRO A 29 -9.61 12.59 -9.36
N LEU A 30 -10.83 13.13 -9.45
CA LEU A 30 -11.51 13.75 -8.31
C LEU A 30 -11.81 12.74 -7.19
N LEU A 31 -12.33 11.56 -7.54
CA LEU A 31 -12.57 10.47 -6.60
C LEU A 31 -11.27 9.97 -5.98
N MET A 32 -10.23 9.82 -6.78
CA MET A 32 -8.93 9.37 -6.29
C MET A 32 -8.39 10.34 -5.23
N VAL A 33 -8.51 11.65 -5.48
CA VAL A 33 -8.09 12.68 -4.53
C VAL A 33 -9.00 12.79 -3.32
N GLY A 34 -10.32 12.65 -3.51
CA GLY A 34 -11.26 12.58 -2.39
C GLY A 34 -10.94 11.42 -1.45
N LEU A 35 -10.64 10.24 -2.02
CA LEU A 35 -10.24 9.07 -1.26
C LEU A 35 -8.88 9.25 -0.58
N PHE A 36 -7.88 9.78 -1.28
CA PHE A 36 -6.57 10.06 -0.68
C PHE A 36 -6.66 11.10 0.44
N SER A 37 -7.41 12.18 0.23
CA SER A 37 -7.64 13.22 1.25
C SER A 37 -8.38 12.66 2.46
N LEU A 38 -9.37 11.78 2.23
CA LEU A 38 -10.07 11.07 3.29
C LEU A 38 -9.11 10.16 4.07
N ILE A 39 -8.25 9.39 3.39
CA ILE A 39 -7.24 8.55 4.06
C ILE A 39 -6.28 9.42 4.88
N ILE A 40 -5.79 10.54 4.34
CA ILE A 40 -4.93 11.48 5.09
C ILE A 40 -5.66 12.04 6.30
N PHE A 41 -6.91 12.46 6.14
CA PHE A 41 -7.73 13.00 7.22
C PHE A 41 -8.00 11.97 8.32
N LEU A 42 -8.37 10.74 7.94
CA LEU A 42 -8.57 9.63 8.87
C LEU A 42 -7.24 9.28 9.56
N ASN A 43 -6.12 9.25 8.85
CA ASN A 43 -4.81 8.99 9.45
C ASN A 43 -4.37 10.10 10.41
N GLN A 44 -4.63 11.38 10.13
CA GLN A 44 -4.36 12.45 11.10
C GLN A 44 -5.21 12.29 12.36
N LYS A 45 -6.50 11.98 12.21
CA LYS A 45 -7.38 11.68 13.35
C LYS A 45 -6.96 10.45 14.14
N ASN A 46 -6.35 9.46 13.50
CA ASN A 46 -5.95 8.19 14.12
C ASN A 46 -4.50 8.17 14.62
N SER A 47 -3.63 9.09 14.16
CA SER A 47 -2.21 9.13 14.54
C SER A 47 -1.93 9.92 15.82
N GLU A 48 -2.91 10.64 16.38
CA GLU A 48 -2.75 11.34 17.66
C GLU A 48 -2.95 10.41 18.89
N GLU A 49 -3.45 9.19 18.72
CA GLU A 49 -3.54 8.24 19.82
C GLU A 49 -2.25 7.41 19.92
N ILE A 50 -1.30 7.92 20.71
CA ILE A 50 -0.25 7.08 21.29
C ILE A 50 -0.94 5.86 21.91
N ARG A 51 -0.72 4.67 21.35
CA ARG A 51 -1.40 3.46 21.80
C ARG A 51 -0.83 3.06 23.15
N LYS A 52 -1.65 3.12 24.18
CA LYS A 52 -1.28 2.63 25.52
C LYS A 52 -1.54 1.13 25.58
N VAL A 53 -0.49 0.33 25.65
CA VAL A 53 -0.57 -1.13 25.78
C VAL A 53 -0.22 -1.49 27.22
N ALA A 54 -1.17 -2.10 27.93
CA ALA A 54 -0.91 -2.63 29.26
C ALA A 54 -0.20 -3.97 29.17
N PHE A 55 0.59 -4.32 30.18
CA PHE A 55 1.12 -5.67 30.33
C PHE A 55 1.03 -6.16 31.78
N VAL A 56 0.86 -7.47 31.92
CA VAL A 56 0.92 -8.21 33.18
C VAL A 56 1.96 -9.30 32.99
N ASP A 57 3.07 -9.19 33.72
CA ASP A 57 4.17 -10.15 33.68
C ASP A 57 4.29 -10.94 34.99
N GLU A 58 3.57 -12.07 35.08
CA GLU A 58 3.67 -12.97 36.24
C GLU A 58 4.96 -13.81 36.24
N SER A 59 5.71 -13.79 35.14
CA SER A 59 7.02 -14.45 35.07
C SER A 59 8.13 -13.61 35.69
N GLU A 60 7.92 -12.28 35.80
CA GLU A 60 8.88 -11.25 36.21
C GLU A 60 10.17 -11.19 35.35
N GLN A 61 10.23 -11.92 34.23
CA GLN A 61 11.43 -12.07 33.39
C GLN A 61 11.40 -11.22 32.12
N LEU A 62 10.23 -10.72 31.72
CA LEU A 62 9.98 -10.10 30.41
C LEU A 62 9.54 -8.62 30.51
N SER A 63 9.31 -8.11 31.72
CA SER A 63 8.97 -6.71 32.00
C SER A 63 9.92 -5.68 31.36
N MET A 64 11.23 -5.97 31.30
CA MET A 64 12.23 -5.08 30.67
C MET A 64 12.12 -4.95 29.15
N VAL A 65 11.28 -5.76 28.49
CA VAL A 65 11.10 -5.72 27.03
C VAL A 65 10.19 -4.57 26.61
N PHE A 66 9.35 -4.09 27.53
CA PHE A 66 8.32 -3.11 27.28
C PHE A 66 8.83 -1.69 27.56
N GLU A 67 9.70 -1.20 26.66
CA GLU A 67 10.16 0.18 26.66
C GLU A 67 9.30 1.07 25.73
N ASP A 68 8.98 2.27 26.21
CA ASP A 68 8.15 3.23 25.46
C ASP A 68 8.82 3.63 24.14
N THR A 69 8.03 3.63 23.06
CA THR A 69 8.44 4.10 21.73
C THR A 69 7.62 5.32 21.32
N LYS A 70 7.98 5.96 20.19
CA LYS A 70 7.25 7.13 19.67
C LYS A 70 5.75 6.87 19.39
N GLY A 71 5.35 5.61 19.20
CA GLY A 71 3.97 5.22 18.87
C GLY A 71 3.26 4.36 19.92
N ILE A 72 3.99 3.77 20.88
CA ILE A 72 3.44 2.85 21.88
C ILE A 72 3.95 3.24 23.27
N LYS A 73 3.03 3.37 24.22
CA LYS A 73 3.36 3.50 25.65
C LYS A 73 2.97 2.24 26.38
N TYR A 74 3.89 1.70 27.16
CA TYR A 74 3.64 0.50 27.94
C TYR A 74 3.27 0.85 29.38
N VAL A 75 2.23 0.19 29.89
CA VAL A 75 1.77 0.38 31.27
C VAL A 75 1.86 -0.93 32.02
N ASN A 76 2.67 -0.96 33.08
CA ASN A 76 2.77 -2.14 33.93
C ASN A 76 1.54 -2.25 34.83
N LEU A 77 0.76 -3.31 34.68
CA LEU A 77 -0.39 -3.65 35.52
C LEU A 77 -0.17 -4.96 36.31
N THR A 78 1.06 -5.44 36.40
CA THR A 78 1.40 -6.74 37.00
C THR A 78 0.88 -6.87 38.44
N GLU A 79 0.91 -5.80 39.23
CA GLU A 79 0.41 -5.79 40.62
C GLU A 79 -1.10 -6.03 40.76
N LEU A 80 -1.89 -5.78 39.70
CA LEU A 80 -3.35 -5.94 39.71
C LEU A 80 -3.80 -7.37 39.37
N GLY A 81 -2.91 -8.19 38.80
CA GLY A 81 -3.25 -9.51 38.28
C GLY A 81 -4.14 -9.47 37.03
N LEU A 82 -4.40 -10.64 36.45
CA LEU A 82 -5.04 -10.76 35.12
C LEU A 82 -6.46 -10.19 35.06
N ASP A 83 -7.30 -10.49 36.06
CA ASP A 83 -8.73 -10.19 36.01
C ASP A 83 -9.00 -8.68 36.17
N GLU A 84 -8.33 -8.02 37.11
CA GLU A 84 -8.45 -6.57 37.28
C GLU A 84 -7.77 -5.81 36.12
N ALA A 85 -6.62 -6.30 35.63
CA ALA A 85 -5.96 -5.71 34.48
C ALA A 85 -6.82 -5.77 33.21
N LYS A 86 -7.58 -6.85 32.98
CA LYS A 86 -8.53 -6.94 31.86
C LYS A 86 -9.60 -5.87 31.93
N ASN A 87 -10.20 -5.66 33.11
CA ASN A 87 -11.24 -4.65 33.30
C ASN A 87 -10.70 -3.23 33.09
N LYS A 88 -9.54 -2.91 33.70
CA LYS A 88 -8.91 -1.60 33.55
C LYS A 88 -8.43 -1.32 32.13
N THR A 89 -8.01 -2.36 31.40
CA THR A 89 -7.59 -2.24 30.00
C THR A 89 -8.75 -1.91 29.09
N ARG A 90 -9.91 -2.55 29.26
CA ARG A 90 -11.10 -2.24 28.44
C ARG A 90 -11.51 -0.77 28.50
N GLU A 91 -11.30 -0.10 29.62
CA GLU A 91 -11.75 1.29 29.81
C GLU A 91 -10.69 2.33 29.39
N PHE A 92 -9.40 2.03 29.54
CA PHE A 92 -8.33 3.04 29.43
C PHE A 92 -7.19 2.72 28.45
N TYR A 93 -7.09 1.49 27.95
CA TYR A 93 -5.91 1.02 27.19
C TYR A 93 -6.32 0.30 25.90
N TYR A 94 -5.41 0.30 24.91
CA TYR A 94 -5.63 -0.30 23.61
C TYR A 94 -5.65 -1.85 23.68
N GLY A 95 -4.85 -2.42 24.56
CA GLY A 95 -4.79 -3.87 24.75
C GLY A 95 -3.89 -4.25 25.92
N LEU A 96 -4.03 -5.50 26.35
CA LEU A 96 -3.33 -6.11 27.48
C LEU A 96 -2.52 -7.30 26.99
N ILE A 97 -1.21 -7.27 27.23
CA ILE A 97 -0.32 -8.41 27.08
C ILE A 97 -0.31 -9.17 28.41
N TYR A 98 -0.69 -10.44 28.38
CA TYR A 98 -0.60 -11.32 29.53
C TYR A 98 0.51 -12.34 29.32
N ILE A 99 1.44 -12.38 30.28
CA ILE A 99 2.54 -13.33 30.32
C ILE A 99 2.32 -14.22 31.55
N PRO A 100 1.96 -15.50 31.36
CA PRO A 100 1.67 -16.40 32.47
C PRO A 100 2.96 -16.81 33.19
N LYS A 101 2.86 -17.09 34.50
CA LYS A 101 3.94 -17.72 35.24
C LYS A 101 4.18 -19.15 34.73
N ASN A 102 5.39 -19.43 34.26
CA ASN A 102 5.76 -20.76 33.78
C ASN A 102 7.24 -21.07 34.04
N ASP A 103 7.54 -22.26 34.56
CA ASP A 103 8.90 -22.71 34.88
C ASP A 103 9.74 -23.04 33.63
N SER A 104 9.06 -23.27 32.50
CA SER A 104 9.66 -23.64 31.22
C SER A 104 9.56 -22.50 30.21
N LEU A 105 10.71 -21.97 29.77
CA LEU A 105 10.80 -20.93 28.73
C LEU A 105 10.22 -21.38 27.36
N LYS A 106 10.01 -22.68 27.14
CA LYS A 106 9.37 -23.23 25.93
C LYS A 106 7.85 -23.07 26.00
N ASP A 107 7.29 -23.26 27.17
CA ASP A 107 5.85 -23.21 27.41
C ASP A 107 5.41 -21.77 27.68
N LEU A 108 6.29 -20.95 28.28
CA LEU A 108 6.16 -19.50 28.38
C LEU A 108 5.92 -18.85 27.01
N SER A 109 6.75 -19.17 26.00
CA SER A 109 6.62 -18.59 24.66
C SER A 109 5.30 -18.90 23.94
N LYS A 110 4.59 -19.95 24.36
CA LYS A 110 3.30 -20.34 23.77
C LYS A 110 2.10 -19.89 24.60
N GLY A 111 2.33 -19.43 25.83
CA GLY A 111 1.29 -19.02 26.76
C GLY A 111 0.99 -17.52 26.75
N ILE A 112 1.77 -16.71 26.01
CA ILE A 112 1.57 -15.26 25.93
C ILE A 112 0.29 -14.97 25.15
N GLN A 113 -0.55 -14.11 25.71
CA GLN A 113 -1.85 -13.75 25.15
C GLN A 113 -1.97 -12.25 25.02
N PHE A 114 -2.62 -11.80 23.94
CA PHE A 114 -2.99 -10.40 23.74
C PHE A 114 -4.50 -10.26 23.83
N TYR A 115 -4.97 -9.41 24.72
CA TYR A 115 -6.38 -9.10 24.91
C TYR A 115 -6.67 -7.68 24.46
N SER A 116 -7.61 -7.50 23.54
CA SER A 116 -8.10 -6.19 23.11
C SER A 116 -9.58 -6.26 22.77
N GLU A 117 -10.24 -5.10 22.75
CA GLU A 117 -11.65 -4.99 22.34
C GLU A 117 -11.78 -5.16 20.81
N ASP A 118 -10.90 -4.50 20.06
CA ASP A 118 -10.77 -4.63 18.62
C ASP A 118 -9.64 -5.58 18.21
N ALA A 119 -9.70 -6.11 16.99
CA ALA A 119 -8.62 -6.91 16.43
C ALA A 119 -7.33 -6.06 16.31
N PRO A 120 -6.22 -6.45 16.95
CA PRO A 120 -4.99 -5.68 16.91
C PRO A 120 -4.37 -5.70 15.51
N SER A 121 -3.71 -4.60 15.14
CA SER A 121 -3.00 -4.53 13.86
C SER A 121 -1.85 -5.55 13.81
N LEU A 122 -1.70 -6.25 12.68
CA LEU A 122 -0.63 -7.24 12.46
C LEU A 122 0.76 -6.68 12.79
N SER A 123 1.03 -5.43 12.40
CA SER A 123 2.32 -4.78 12.67
C SER A 123 2.64 -4.66 14.16
N LEU A 124 1.64 -4.35 14.99
CA LEU A 124 1.82 -4.25 16.45
C LEU A 124 2.12 -5.62 17.06
N LEU A 125 1.36 -6.64 16.65
CA LEU A 125 1.59 -8.01 17.10
C LEU A 125 3.00 -8.46 16.73
N SER A 126 3.40 -8.29 15.47
CA SER A 126 4.74 -8.68 15.00
C SER A 126 5.86 -7.93 15.71
N GLU A 127 5.68 -6.63 16.04
CA GLU A 127 6.66 -5.88 16.82
C GLU A 127 6.82 -6.45 18.23
N ILE A 128 5.71 -6.73 18.92
CA ILE A 128 5.69 -7.33 20.26
C ILE A 128 6.28 -8.75 20.23
N GLU A 129 5.90 -9.57 19.26
CA GLU A 129 6.40 -10.93 19.07
C GLU A 129 7.92 -10.94 18.87
N ASN A 130 8.44 -10.10 17.98
CA ASN A 130 9.89 -10.00 17.74
C ASN A 130 10.67 -9.58 18.99
N LYS A 131 10.14 -8.61 19.74
CA LYS A 131 10.72 -8.15 21.02
C LYS A 131 10.77 -9.28 22.05
N LEU A 132 9.66 -9.99 22.23
CA LEU A 132 9.55 -11.12 23.15
C LEU A 132 10.42 -12.30 22.72
N GLU A 133 10.45 -12.64 21.42
CA GLU A 133 11.27 -13.71 20.87
C GLU A 133 12.76 -13.44 21.12
N LYS A 134 13.23 -12.22 20.84
CA LYS A 134 14.62 -11.81 21.08
C LYS A 134 14.98 -11.94 22.56
N LYS A 135 14.10 -11.52 23.49
CA LYS A 135 14.34 -11.65 24.93
C LYS A 135 14.33 -13.10 25.39
N ILE A 136 13.31 -13.87 25.02
CA ILE A 136 13.18 -15.29 25.40
C ILE A 136 14.35 -16.11 24.85
N ARG A 137 14.81 -15.82 23.62
CA ARG A 137 16.02 -16.42 23.04
C ARG A 137 17.25 -16.14 23.91
N ASN A 138 17.46 -14.90 24.31
CA ASN A 138 18.60 -14.54 25.17
C ASN A 138 18.52 -15.25 26.54
N LEU A 139 17.35 -15.31 27.17
CA LEU A 139 17.15 -16.05 28.43
C LEU A 139 17.44 -17.55 28.28
N LYS A 140 17.05 -18.16 27.15
CA LYS A 140 17.37 -19.57 26.86
C LYS A 140 18.88 -19.78 26.72
N ILE A 141 19.59 -18.86 26.08
CA ILE A 141 21.05 -18.90 25.91
C ILE A 141 21.75 -18.76 27.27
N GLU A 142 21.32 -17.80 28.10
CA GLU A 142 21.84 -17.61 29.46
C GLU A 142 21.66 -18.86 30.32
N LYS A 143 20.48 -19.51 30.23
CA LYS A 143 20.21 -20.77 30.95
C LYS A 143 21.11 -21.93 30.51
N LEU A 144 21.60 -21.90 29.28
CA LEU A 144 22.59 -22.86 28.76
C LEU A 144 24.03 -22.53 29.19
N GLN A 145 24.23 -21.51 30.03
CA GLN A 145 25.54 -21.02 30.48
C GLN A 145 26.44 -20.57 29.34
N VAL A 146 25.83 -20.14 28.22
CA VAL A 146 26.54 -19.59 27.08
C VAL A 146 26.51 -18.07 27.18
N ASP A 147 27.65 -17.44 26.93
CA ASP A 147 27.78 -15.98 26.96
C ASP A 147 27.06 -15.37 25.74
N VAL A 148 25.97 -14.64 26.01
CA VAL A 148 25.17 -13.97 24.98
C VAL A 148 26.00 -12.96 24.20
N GLN A 149 26.99 -12.31 24.82
CA GLN A 149 27.85 -11.33 24.14
C GLN A 149 28.72 -12.03 23.10
N LYS A 150 29.31 -13.18 23.43
CA LYS A 150 30.11 -13.97 22.47
C LYS A 150 29.28 -14.49 21.29
N ILE A 151 28.01 -14.82 21.51
CA ILE A 151 27.11 -15.20 20.41
C ILE A 151 26.81 -13.99 19.52
N LYS A 152 26.52 -12.82 20.10
CA LYS A 152 26.27 -11.60 19.33
C LYS A 152 27.51 -11.14 18.56
N GLU A 153 28.70 -11.29 19.14
CA GLU A 153 29.98 -11.02 18.47
C GLU A 153 30.26 -12.00 17.33
N ALA A 154 29.77 -13.24 17.43
CA ALA A 154 29.85 -14.25 16.37
C ALA A 154 28.73 -14.12 15.32
N GLU A 155 27.66 -13.37 15.62
CA GLU A 155 26.57 -13.08 14.69
C GLU A 155 27.11 -12.20 13.56
N THR A 156 27.30 -12.81 12.39
CA THR A 156 27.80 -12.11 11.22
C THR A 156 26.63 -11.80 10.30
N ASP A 157 26.31 -10.52 10.17
CA ASP A 157 25.38 -10.07 9.14
C ASP A 157 26.14 -9.91 7.81
N VAL A 158 25.63 -10.52 6.75
CA VAL A 158 26.26 -10.52 5.44
C VAL A 158 25.39 -9.76 4.45
N ASP A 159 25.74 -8.49 4.27
CA ASP A 159 25.15 -7.66 3.23
C ASP A 159 25.86 -7.87 1.89
N ILE A 160 25.21 -8.63 1.01
CA ILE A 160 25.64 -8.77 -0.38
C ILE A 160 25.36 -7.45 -1.11
N LEU A 161 26.42 -6.68 -1.34
CA LEU A 161 26.41 -5.53 -2.23
C LEU A 161 26.33 -6.02 -3.68
N THR A 162 25.28 -5.63 -4.39
CA THR A 162 25.10 -5.94 -5.81
C THR A 162 25.56 -4.79 -6.69
N GLU A 163 26.40 -5.08 -7.68
CA GLU A 163 26.91 -4.13 -8.67
C GLU A 163 26.78 -4.76 -10.06
N ASN A 164 26.41 -3.98 -11.08
CA ASN A 164 26.40 -4.47 -12.46
C ASN A 164 27.82 -4.41 -13.06
N PHE A 165 28.05 -5.09 -14.19
CA PHE A 165 29.35 -5.08 -14.89
C PHE A 165 29.78 -3.68 -15.41
N SER A 166 28.91 -2.67 -15.31
CA SER A 166 29.19 -1.27 -15.67
C SER A 166 29.51 -0.40 -14.45
N GLY A 167 29.53 -0.96 -13.25
CA GLY A 167 29.88 -0.28 -12.01
C GLY A 167 28.70 0.39 -11.28
N GLU A 168 27.46 0.19 -11.72
CA GLU A 168 26.29 0.73 -11.01
C GLU A 168 25.91 -0.18 -9.85
N LYS A 169 25.92 0.40 -8.65
CA LYS A 169 25.44 -0.24 -7.43
C LYS A 169 23.93 -0.41 -7.51
N SER A 170 23.47 -1.66 -7.47
CA SER A 170 22.07 -2.03 -7.35
C SER A 170 21.76 -2.35 -5.89
N SER A 171 20.81 -1.63 -5.29
CA SER A 171 20.28 -1.97 -3.96
C SER A 171 19.25 -3.10 -4.08
N LYS A 172 19.23 -4.04 -3.12
CA LYS A 172 18.17 -5.07 -3.04
C LYS A 172 16.77 -4.45 -3.01
N ILE A 173 16.60 -3.37 -2.25
CA ILE A 173 15.35 -2.58 -2.19
C ILE A 173 15.06 -1.93 -3.54
N GLY A 174 16.08 -1.38 -4.18
CA GLY A 174 15.96 -0.84 -5.54
C GLY A 174 15.50 -1.89 -6.55
N SER A 175 15.98 -3.13 -6.44
CA SER A 175 15.57 -4.24 -7.31
C SER A 175 14.12 -4.67 -7.05
N ILE A 176 13.70 -4.76 -5.78
CA ILE A 176 12.31 -5.08 -5.42
C ILE A 176 11.37 -3.99 -5.93
N LEU A 177 11.74 -2.71 -5.77
CA LEU A 177 10.95 -1.59 -6.27
C LEU A 177 10.87 -1.59 -7.81
N ARG A 178 11.97 -1.87 -8.51
CA ARG A 178 11.97 -2.02 -9.97
C ARG A 178 11.08 -3.20 -10.42
N MET A 179 11.13 -4.33 -9.71
CA MET A 179 10.28 -5.49 -9.99
C MET A 179 8.80 -5.16 -9.76
N ALA A 180 8.47 -4.54 -8.63
CA ALA A 180 7.11 -4.13 -8.29
C ALA A 180 6.58 -3.08 -9.28
N ALA A 181 7.39 -2.08 -9.62
CA ALA A 181 7.06 -1.08 -10.63
C ALA A 181 6.85 -1.73 -11.99
N GLY A 182 7.77 -2.60 -12.44
CA GLY A 182 7.65 -3.30 -13.72
C GLY A 182 6.40 -4.19 -13.79
N GLY A 183 6.13 -4.97 -12.74
CA GLY A 183 4.92 -5.77 -12.64
C GLY A 183 3.64 -4.93 -12.60
N GLY A 184 3.65 -3.83 -11.84
CA GLY A 184 2.54 -2.88 -11.76
C GLY A 184 2.26 -2.20 -13.09
N PHE A 185 3.27 -1.68 -13.77
CA PHE A 185 3.13 -1.11 -15.11
C PHE A 185 2.67 -2.16 -16.13
N GLY A 186 3.20 -3.39 -16.07
CA GLY A 186 2.75 -4.49 -16.91
C GLY A 186 1.26 -4.80 -16.71
N TYR A 187 0.80 -4.85 -15.46
CA TYR A 187 -0.60 -5.04 -15.13
C TYR A 187 -1.49 -3.89 -15.62
N LEU A 188 -1.04 -2.64 -15.44
CA LEU A 188 -1.76 -1.45 -15.93
C LEU A 188 -1.89 -1.45 -17.46
N ILE A 189 -0.82 -1.81 -18.18
CA ILE A 189 -0.85 -1.96 -19.64
C ILE A 189 -1.84 -3.06 -20.03
N PHE A 190 -1.84 -4.20 -19.34
CA PHE A 190 -2.77 -5.29 -19.60
C PHE A 190 -4.24 -4.88 -19.39
N MET A 191 -4.54 -4.22 -18.27
CA MET A 191 -5.86 -3.64 -17.99
C MET A 191 -6.28 -2.64 -19.07
N PHE A 192 -5.37 -1.76 -19.49
CA PHE A 192 -5.63 -0.79 -20.55
C PHE A 192 -6.00 -1.48 -21.86
N ILE A 193 -5.26 -2.52 -22.27
CA ILE A 193 -5.55 -3.28 -23.49
C ILE A 193 -6.95 -3.91 -23.41
N ILE A 194 -7.33 -4.52 -22.29
CA ILE A 194 -8.66 -5.15 -22.14
C ILE A 194 -9.79 -4.10 -22.20
N ILE A 195 -9.66 -2.99 -21.46
CA ILE A 195 -10.70 -1.96 -21.40
C ILE A 195 -10.91 -1.30 -22.78
N TYR A 196 -9.83 -0.92 -23.45
CA TYR A 196 -9.97 -0.27 -24.76
C TYR A 196 -10.28 -1.28 -25.87
N GLY A 197 -9.79 -2.51 -25.78
CA GLY A 197 -10.12 -3.60 -26.71
C GLY A 197 -11.61 -3.93 -26.70
N THR A 198 -12.21 -4.07 -25.52
CA THR A 198 -13.66 -4.27 -25.37
C THR A 198 -14.47 -3.07 -25.85
N SER A 199 -13.98 -1.84 -25.66
CA SER A 199 -14.61 -0.64 -26.22
C SER A 199 -14.59 -0.60 -27.75
N VAL A 200 -13.49 -1.00 -28.39
CA VAL A 200 -13.42 -1.09 -29.86
C VAL A 200 -14.37 -2.18 -30.37
N MET A 201 -14.38 -3.35 -29.72
CA MET A 201 -15.27 -4.46 -30.09
C MET A 201 -16.75 -4.03 -30.04
N ARG A 202 -17.19 -3.38 -28.96
CA ARG A 202 -18.56 -2.88 -28.83
C ARG A 202 -18.92 -1.87 -29.92
N SER A 203 -18.02 -0.93 -30.21
CA SER A 203 -18.20 0.06 -31.29
C SER A 203 -18.36 -0.61 -32.68
N VAL A 204 -17.67 -1.72 -32.94
CA VAL A 204 -17.85 -2.48 -34.18
C VAL A 204 -19.20 -3.19 -34.21
N ILE A 205 -19.66 -3.77 -33.09
CA ILE A 205 -20.95 -4.47 -32.98
C ILE A 205 -22.14 -3.51 -33.14
N GLU A 206 -22.10 -2.35 -32.49
CA GLU A 206 -23.14 -1.31 -32.60
C GLU A 206 -23.33 -0.86 -34.05
N GLU A 207 -22.24 -0.71 -34.80
CA GLU A 207 -22.35 -0.28 -36.20
C GLU A 207 -22.71 -1.43 -37.15
N LYS A 208 -22.35 -2.68 -36.83
CA LYS A 208 -22.78 -3.87 -37.59
C LYS A 208 -24.30 -4.12 -37.49
N THR A 209 -24.92 -3.71 -36.39
CA THR A 209 -26.38 -3.81 -36.18
C THR A 209 -27.14 -2.58 -36.67
N SER A 210 -26.45 -1.51 -37.06
CA SER A 210 -27.05 -0.25 -37.49
C SER A 210 -27.14 -0.14 -39.02
N ARG A 211 -28.26 0.37 -39.52
CA ARG A 211 -28.50 0.67 -40.96
C ARG A 211 -27.46 1.62 -41.56
N ILE A 212 -26.73 2.33 -40.71
CA ILE A 212 -25.64 3.25 -41.06
C ILE A 212 -24.53 2.53 -41.86
N ILE A 213 -24.28 1.25 -41.62
CA ILE A 213 -23.19 0.50 -42.27
C ILE A 213 -23.39 0.34 -43.80
N GLU A 214 -24.63 0.16 -44.27
CA GLU A 214 -24.96 -0.03 -45.71
C GLU A 214 -24.59 1.20 -46.55
N VAL A 215 -24.84 2.38 -45.98
CA VAL A 215 -24.52 3.68 -46.60
C VAL A 215 -23.02 3.99 -46.54
N ILE A 216 -22.32 3.56 -45.48
CA ILE A 216 -20.89 3.85 -45.34
C ILE A 216 -20.02 2.88 -46.15
N ILE A 217 -20.34 1.59 -46.20
CA ILE A 217 -19.58 0.60 -46.98
C ILE A 217 -19.69 0.85 -48.48
N SER A 218 -20.83 1.37 -48.95
CA SER A 218 -20.99 1.81 -50.35
C SER A 218 -20.12 3.04 -50.69
N SER A 219 -19.63 3.77 -49.69
CA SER A 219 -18.87 5.01 -49.86
C SER A 219 -17.37 4.91 -49.52
N VAL A 220 -16.97 3.94 -48.67
CA VAL A 220 -15.61 3.77 -48.14
C VAL A 220 -15.29 2.29 -47.86
N LYS A 221 -14.03 1.88 -48.10
CA LYS A 221 -13.57 0.50 -47.87
C LYS A 221 -13.68 0.11 -46.38
N PRO A 222 -14.14 -1.12 -46.04
CA PRO A 222 -14.30 -1.56 -44.64
C PRO A 222 -13.04 -1.46 -43.78
N PHE A 223 -11.86 -1.75 -44.34
CA PHE A 223 -10.59 -1.64 -43.61
C PHE A 223 -10.27 -0.19 -43.17
N GLN A 224 -10.58 0.80 -44.00
CA GLN A 224 -10.37 2.22 -43.66
C GLN A 224 -11.31 2.66 -42.54
N LEU A 225 -12.51 2.09 -42.48
CA LEU A 225 -13.46 2.34 -41.41
C LEU A 225 -12.98 1.75 -40.08
N MET A 226 -12.52 0.49 -40.09
CA MET A 226 -11.97 -0.15 -38.90
C MET A 226 -10.71 0.55 -38.39
N LEU A 227 -9.80 0.92 -39.28
CA LEU A 227 -8.58 1.65 -38.93
C LEU A 227 -8.92 3.02 -38.32
N GLY A 228 -9.89 3.73 -38.91
CA GLY A 228 -10.35 5.02 -38.41
C GLY A 228 -10.91 4.95 -36.98
N LYS A 229 -11.66 3.88 -36.67
CA LYS A 229 -12.17 3.62 -35.31
C LYS A 229 -11.07 3.31 -34.30
N ILE A 230 -10.15 2.43 -34.66
CA ILE A 230 -9.05 2.04 -33.78
C ILE A 230 -8.22 3.28 -33.44
N VAL A 231 -7.83 4.06 -34.45
CA VAL A 231 -7.03 5.27 -34.26
C VAL A 231 -7.81 6.36 -33.53
N GLY A 232 -9.09 6.57 -33.85
CA GLY A 232 -9.94 7.55 -33.16
C GLY A 232 -10.11 7.24 -31.67
N ASN A 233 -10.34 5.97 -31.31
CA ASN A 233 -10.46 5.54 -29.92
C ASN A 233 -9.12 5.59 -29.17
N ALA A 234 -8.01 5.23 -29.84
CA ALA A 234 -6.66 5.36 -29.27
C ALA A 234 -6.31 6.82 -28.95
N LEU A 235 -6.61 7.76 -29.87
CA LEU A 235 -6.42 9.18 -29.64
C LEU A 235 -7.25 9.72 -28.48
N ALA A 236 -8.50 9.24 -28.32
CA ALA A 236 -9.33 9.59 -27.18
C ALA A 236 -8.74 9.07 -25.85
N GLY A 237 -8.18 7.85 -25.85
CA GLY A 237 -7.47 7.31 -24.68
C GLY A 237 -6.21 8.10 -24.31
N ILE A 238 -5.43 8.53 -25.30
CA ILE A 238 -4.27 9.39 -25.08
C ILE A 238 -4.70 10.73 -24.47
N LEU A 239 -5.77 11.35 -24.99
CA LEU A 239 -6.31 12.58 -24.42
C LEU A 239 -6.75 12.38 -22.97
N GLN A 240 -7.42 11.26 -22.66
CA GLN A 240 -7.83 10.92 -21.30
C GLN A 240 -6.64 10.84 -20.34
N PHE A 241 -5.54 10.20 -20.74
CA PHE A 241 -4.31 10.16 -19.94
C PHE A 241 -3.67 11.53 -19.73
N ILE A 242 -3.65 12.37 -20.76
CA ILE A 242 -3.13 13.75 -20.64
C ILE A 242 -3.96 14.53 -19.61
N ILE A 243 -5.29 14.41 -19.68
CA ILE A 243 -6.19 15.05 -18.71
C ILE A 243 -5.91 14.52 -17.30
N TRP A 244 -5.70 13.21 -17.13
CA TRP A 244 -5.33 12.63 -15.84
C TRP A 244 -4.01 13.16 -15.30
N MET A 245 -2.97 13.27 -16.13
CA MET A 245 -1.66 13.79 -15.72
C MET A 245 -1.75 15.24 -15.26
N ILE A 246 -2.47 16.09 -16.01
CA ILE A 246 -2.70 17.49 -15.66
C ILE A 246 -3.54 17.59 -14.39
N SER A 247 -4.60 16.79 -14.27
CA SER A 247 -5.48 16.80 -13.11
C SER A 247 -4.74 16.35 -11.86
N ALA A 248 -3.92 15.30 -11.94
CA ALA A 248 -3.09 14.83 -10.84
C ALA A 248 -2.11 15.91 -10.38
N GLY A 249 -1.41 16.57 -11.31
CA GLY A 249 -0.50 17.67 -10.99
C GLY A 249 -1.21 18.86 -10.31
N PHE A 250 -2.36 19.27 -10.85
CA PHE A 250 -3.17 20.33 -10.26
C PHE A 250 -3.67 19.97 -8.85
N LEU A 251 -4.13 18.74 -8.67
CA LEU A 251 -4.65 18.29 -7.37
C LEU A 251 -3.55 18.17 -6.32
N LEU A 252 -2.36 17.65 -6.70
CA LEU A 252 -1.19 17.64 -5.81
C LEU A 252 -0.84 19.05 -5.35
N PHE A 253 -0.87 20.03 -6.25
CA PHE A 253 -0.65 21.44 -5.91
C PHE A 253 -1.69 22.00 -4.92
N VAL A 254 -2.97 21.62 -5.07
CA VAL A 254 -4.02 22.03 -4.12
C VAL A 254 -3.82 21.39 -2.75
N ILE A 255 -3.51 20.09 -2.70
CA ILE A 255 -3.27 19.36 -1.44
C ILE A 255 -2.09 19.97 -0.68
N THR A 256 -0.95 20.20 -1.35
CA THR A 256 0.22 20.80 -0.72
C THR A 256 -0.04 22.21 -0.21
N SER A 257 -0.86 22.99 -0.91
CA SER A 257 -1.22 24.36 -0.50
C SER A 257 -2.11 24.40 0.74
N ILE A 258 -3.01 23.42 0.91
CA ILE A 258 -3.96 23.38 2.05
C ILE A 258 -3.35 22.70 3.27
N PHE A 259 -2.65 21.57 3.07
CA PHE A 259 -2.19 20.70 4.16
C PHE A 259 -0.67 20.74 4.40
N GLY A 260 0.07 21.55 3.65
CA GLY A 260 1.53 21.60 3.72
C GLY A 260 2.22 20.43 3.01
N ILE A 261 3.55 20.52 2.89
CA ILE A 261 4.38 19.53 2.16
C ILE A 261 4.38 18.16 2.84
N GLU A 262 4.22 18.11 4.17
CA GLU A 262 4.23 16.88 4.96
C GLU A 262 3.03 15.95 4.67
N ALA A 263 1.87 16.52 4.35
CA ALA A 263 0.70 15.73 3.92
C ALA A 263 0.91 15.09 2.55
N ALA A 264 1.64 15.77 1.65
CA ALA A 264 2.00 15.22 0.35
C ALA A 264 3.08 14.14 0.47
N SER A 265 4.05 14.29 1.38
CA SER A 265 5.06 13.24 1.63
C SER A 265 4.52 12.02 2.37
N SER A 266 3.45 12.15 3.16
CA SER A 266 2.75 11.02 3.79
C SER A 266 2.19 10.02 2.75
N SER A 267 1.84 10.50 1.55
CA SER A 267 1.45 9.63 0.43
C SER A 267 2.66 8.89 -0.19
N SER A 268 3.85 9.49 -0.13
CA SER A 268 5.10 8.82 -0.53
C SER A 268 5.59 7.81 0.51
N SER A 269 5.11 7.87 1.76
CA SER A 269 5.40 6.88 2.81
C SER A 269 4.77 5.51 2.55
N ILE A 270 3.79 5.40 1.64
CA ILE A 270 3.30 4.10 1.15
C ILE A 270 4.32 3.48 0.17
N GLY A 271 5.14 4.29 -0.51
CA GLY A 271 6.21 3.87 -1.42
C GLY A 271 7.64 3.98 -0.87
N GLN A 272 7.81 4.60 0.29
CA GLN A 272 9.07 4.72 1.03
C GLN A 272 8.90 4.03 2.38
N MET A 273 8.94 2.69 2.38
CA MET A 273 9.52 2.00 3.53
C MET A 273 10.97 2.49 3.61
N ASN A 274 11.23 3.38 4.57
CA ASN A 274 12.57 3.85 4.87
C ASN A 274 13.46 2.62 5.16
N PRO A 275 14.54 2.38 4.39
CA PRO A 275 15.48 1.29 4.67
C PRO A 275 16.10 1.37 6.07
N GLU A 276 16.09 2.55 6.68
CA GLU A 276 16.71 2.78 8.00
C GLU A 276 15.88 2.26 9.18
N ALA A 277 14.61 1.87 8.98
CA ALA A 277 13.80 1.25 10.04
C ALA A 277 14.09 -0.25 10.23
N VAL A 278 15.01 -0.82 9.43
CA VAL A 278 15.42 -2.23 9.51
C VAL A 278 16.72 -2.42 10.30
N GLN A 279 17.39 -1.32 10.71
CA GLN A 279 18.72 -1.37 11.35
C GLN A 279 18.77 -0.95 12.83
N GLN A 280 17.67 -1.05 13.59
CA GLN A 280 17.72 -0.95 15.06
C GLN A 280 17.00 -2.10 15.76
#